data_AF-A0A9X6AF16-F1
#
_entry.id   AF-A0A9X6AF16-F1
#
_cell.length_a   1.000
_cell.length_b   1.000
_cell.length_c   1.000
_cell.angle_alpha   90.00
_cell.angle_beta   90.00
_cell.angle_gamma   90.00
#
_symmetry.space_group_name_H-M   'P 1'
#
loop_
_entity.id
_entity.type
_entity.pdbx_description
1 polymer ?
#
loop_
_entity_poly.entity_id
_entity_poly.type
_entity_poly.pdbx_seq_one_letter_code
_entity_poly.pdbx_strand_id
1 'polypeptide(L)'
;NPLDQALWRSPAAAGERAALEGYTQVAVLPFDHERRMISVLVRDNNGRSSLVTKGAPETVLDRCVDVPPEARDALAAEFAAGNRVVAVATRPVAPGSQAVEPEDERGLSLAGLLVFLDPPKADAATALRRLSGLGIAVKVVTGDNAAVAAKVCRDLGLTDAGAMTGSEVDTLDDAQLAEAITRTTVFARVSPEAKARIVHAQRRSHGGVAFLGDGVNDALALHAADVGISVDSATDVAKDAA
;
A
#
# COMPACT_ATOMS: atom_id res chain seq x y z
N ASN A 1 -10.32 -3.06 -6.00
CA ASN A 1 -9.35 -2.04 -5.55
C ASN A 1 -10.08 -0.73 -5.25
N PRO A 2 -10.16 -0.28 -3.98
CA PRO A 2 -10.83 0.97 -3.59
C PRO A 2 -10.27 2.23 -4.24
N LEU A 3 -8.96 2.31 -4.48
CA LEU A 3 -8.32 3.48 -5.11
C LEU A 3 -8.80 3.66 -6.55
N ASP A 4 -8.91 2.54 -7.28
CA ASP A 4 -9.38 2.56 -8.67
C ASP A 4 -10.86 2.95 -8.74
N GLN A 5 -11.66 2.52 -7.77
CA GLN A 5 -13.05 2.94 -7.65
C GLN A 5 -13.16 4.42 -7.29
N ALA A 6 -12.30 4.94 -6.41
CA ALA A 6 -12.25 6.36 -6.05
C ALA A 6 -11.90 7.22 -7.27
N LEU A 7 -10.88 6.80 -8.04
CA LEU A 7 -10.51 7.46 -9.30
C LEU A 7 -11.67 7.41 -10.29
N TRP A 8 -12.26 6.23 -10.51
CA TRP A 8 -13.37 6.06 -11.44
C TRP A 8 -14.57 6.92 -11.07
N ARG A 9 -14.94 7.00 -9.78
CA ARG A 9 -16.09 7.76 -9.28
C ARG A 9 -15.84 9.25 -9.13
N SER A 10 -14.58 9.70 -9.23
CA SER A 10 -14.25 11.13 -9.14
C SER A 10 -15.01 11.94 -10.20
N PRO A 11 -15.53 13.13 -9.86
CA PRO A 11 -16.16 14.01 -10.84
C PRO A 11 -15.25 14.33 -12.03
N ALA A 12 -13.94 14.43 -11.80
CA ALA A 12 -12.95 14.68 -12.84
C ALA A 12 -12.86 13.54 -13.87
N ALA A 13 -13.18 12.29 -13.48
CA ALA A 13 -13.15 11.16 -14.40
C ALA A 13 -14.35 11.14 -15.36
N ALA A 14 -15.45 11.85 -15.06
CA ALA A 14 -16.68 11.77 -15.85
C ALA A 14 -16.47 12.17 -17.32
N GLY A 15 -15.65 13.19 -17.58
CA GLY A 15 -15.31 13.63 -18.95
C GLY A 15 -14.33 12.70 -19.67
N GLU A 16 -13.45 12.02 -18.92
CA GLU A 16 -12.41 11.15 -19.46
C GLU A 16 -12.92 9.75 -19.82
N ARG A 17 -14.02 9.27 -19.20
CA ARG A 17 -14.56 7.93 -19.45
C ARG A 17 -14.92 7.69 -20.92
N ALA A 18 -15.46 8.70 -21.60
CA ALA A 18 -15.77 8.59 -23.03
C ALA A 18 -14.50 8.48 -23.88
N ALA A 19 -13.41 9.16 -23.49
CA ALA A 19 -12.14 9.07 -24.19
C ALA A 19 -11.49 7.67 -24.07
N LEU A 20 -11.81 6.92 -23.02
CA LEU A 20 -11.32 5.55 -22.82
C LEU A 20 -11.91 4.55 -23.83
N GLU A 21 -13.05 4.83 -24.46
CA GLU A 21 -13.62 3.98 -25.52
C GLU A 21 -12.68 3.82 -26.71
N GLY A 22 -11.78 4.80 -26.93
CA GLY A 22 -10.76 4.75 -27.97
C GLY A 22 -9.53 3.92 -27.62
N TYR A 23 -9.53 3.20 -26.50
CA TYR A 23 -8.43 2.37 -26.03
C TYR A 23 -8.86 0.92 -25.81
N THR A 24 -8.02 0.00 -26.27
CA THR A 24 -8.14 -1.43 -26.00
C THR A 24 -7.03 -1.86 -25.07
N GLN A 25 -7.37 -2.51 -23.95
CA GLN A 25 -6.40 -3.18 -23.09
C GLN A 25 -5.92 -4.48 -23.78
N VAL A 26 -4.63 -4.57 -24.07
CA VAL A 26 -4.02 -5.72 -24.76
C VAL A 26 -3.48 -6.74 -23.78
N ALA A 27 -2.76 -6.29 -22.75
CA ALA A 27 -2.16 -7.16 -21.75
C ALA A 27 -2.06 -6.44 -20.40
N VAL A 28 -1.95 -7.23 -19.34
CA VAL A 28 -1.79 -6.75 -17.95
C VAL A 28 -0.63 -7.49 -17.33
N LEU A 29 0.33 -6.75 -16.81
CA LEU A 29 1.28 -7.27 -15.83
C LEU A 29 0.69 -6.95 -14.45
N PRO A 30 0.17 -7.97 -13.72
CA PRO A 30 -0.58 -7.75 -12.49
C PRO A 30 0.27 -7.10 -11.40
N PHE A 31 -0.43 -6.63 -10.36
CA PHE A 31 0.24 -6.10 -9.18
C PHE A 31 1.11 -7.17 -8.53
N ASP A 32 2.32 -6.77 -8.16
CA ASP A 32 3.29 -7.60 -7.47
C ASP A 32 3.76 -6.89 -6.20
N HIS A 33 3.89 -7.62 -5.10
CA HIS A 33 4.21 -7.04 -3.79
C HIS A 33 5.67 -6.58 -3.67
N GLU A 34 6.59 -7.11 -4.47
CA GLU A 34 7.99 -6.69 -4.51
C GLU A 34 8.12 -5.39 -5.33
N ARG A 35 7.58 -5.41 -6.56
CA ARG A 35 7.57 -4.26 -7.48
C ARG A 35 6.65 -3.14 -7.01
N ARG A 36 5.56 -3.47 -6.32
CA ARG A 36 4.53 -2.53 -5.82
C ARG A 36 3.92 -1.67 -6.94
N MET A 37 3.79 -2.25 -8.13
CA MET A 37 3.27 -1.62 -9.34
C MET A 37 2.40 -2.59 -10.13
N ILE A 38 1.51 -2.04 -10.94
CA ILE A 38 0.73 -2.75 -11.96
C ILE A 38 0.90 -2.00 -13.28
N SER A 39 1.00 -2.74 -14.37
CA SER A 39 1.18 -2.16 -15.70
C SER A 39 0.18 -2.75 -16.68
N VAL A 40 -0.36 -1.89 -17.55
CA VAL A 40 -1.28 -2.26 -18.60
C VAL A 40 -0.74 -1.80 -19.94
N LEU A 41 -0.73 -2.71 -20.90
CA LEU A 41 -0.47 -2.39 -22.29
C LEU A 41 -1.79 -2.01 -22.93
N VAL A 42 -1.87 -0.79 -23.45
CA VAL A 42 -3.04 -0.28 -24.15
C VAL A 42 -2.71 0.02 -25.61
N ARG A 43 -3.73 -0.07 -26.46
CA ARG A 43 -3.67 0.32 -27.87
C ARG A 43 -4.78 1.33 -28.15
N ASP A 44 -4.43 2.45 -28.75
CA ASP A 44 -5.40 3.45 -29.19
C ASP A 44 -6.03 3.09 -30.55
N ASN A 45 -7.08 3.81 -30.95
CA ASN A 45 -7.75 3.63 -32.25
C ASN A 45 -6.85 3.88 -33.47
N ASN A 46 -5.70 4.54 -33.29
CA ASN A 46 -4.71 4.76 -34.36
C ASN A 46 -3.67 3.63 -34.43
N GLY A 47 -3.83 2.58 -33.61
CA GLY A 47 -2.91 1.44 -33.54
C GLY A 47 -1.63 1.73 -32.75
N ARG A 48 -1.51 2.89 -32.10
CA ARG A 48 -0.35 3.19 -31.24
C ARG A 48 -0.50 2.43 -29.93
N SER A 49 0.60 1.86 -29.47
CA SER A 49 0.64 1.12 -28.22
C SER A 49 1.46 1.86 -27.16
N SER A 50 0.96 1.86 -25.94
CA SER A 50 1.64 2.44 -24.78
C SER A 50 1.49 1.55 -23.56
N LEU A 51 2.54 1.54 -22.75
CA LEU A 51 2.51 0.98 -21.42
C LEU A 51 2.07 2.07 -20.45
N VAL A 52 1.07 1.79 -19.62
CA VAL A 52 0.64 2.64 -18.53
C VAL A 52 0.93 1.93 -17.23
N THR A 53 1.80 2.50 -16.41
CA THR A 53 2.23 1.96 -15.12
C THR A 53 1.68 2.82 -14.00
N LYS A 54 1.12 2.19 -12.96
CA LYS A 54 0.80 2.87 -11.71
C LYS A 54 1.30 2.08 -10.51
N GLY A 55 1.69 2.77 -9.44
CA GLY A 55 2.11 2.10 -8.21
C GLY A 55 2.73 3.00 -7.16
N ALA A 56 3.52 2.39 -6.27
CA ALA A 56 4.26 3.10 -5.24
C ALA A 56 5.12 4.20 -5.87
N PRO A 57 4.97 5.48 -5.45
CA PRO A 57 5.66 6.59 -6.08
C PRO A 57 7.17 6.43 -6.14
N GLU A 58 7.77 5.93 -5.07
CA GLU A 58 9.21 5.73 -4.97
C GLU A 58 9.70 4.75 -6.06
N THR A 59 9.02 3.61 -6.21
CA THR A 59 9.38 2.63 -7.24
C THR A 59 9.16 3.18 -8.66
N VAL A 60 8.02 3.83 -8.92
CA VAL A 60 7.70 4.33 -10.27
C VAL A 60 8.69 5.43 -10.67
N LEU A 61 9.00 6.37 -9.77
CA LEU A 61 9.92 7.46 -10.05
C LEU A 61 11.34 6.94 -10.34
N ASP A 62 11.79 5.88 -9.67
CA ASP A 62 13.09 5.25 -9.93
C ASP A 62 13.14 4.50 -11.27
N ARG A 63 11.98 4.22 -11.87
CA ARG A 63 11.84 3.62 -13.22
C ARG A 63 11.60 4.64 -14.32
N CYS A 64 11.39 5.90 -13.95
CA CYS A 64 11.18 7.00 -14.89
C CYS A 64 12.50 7.63 -15.34
N VAL A 65 12.53 8.13 -16.57
CA VAL A 65 13.55 9.04 -17.08
C VAL A 65 13.11 10.49 -16.84
N ASP A 66 14.08 11.38 -16.66
CA ASP A 66 13.89 12.84 -16.60
C ASP A 66 12.80 13.30 -15.61
N VAL A 67 12.73 12.69 -14.43
CA VAL A 67 11.78 13.07 -13.38
C VAL A 67 12.06 14.51 -12.92
N PRO A 68 11.09 15.44 -13.05
CA PRO A 68 11.27 16.81 -12.59
C PRO A 68 11.51 16.84 -11.07
N PRO A 69 12.45 17.67 -10.57
CA PRO A 69 12.70 17.81 -9.13
C PRO A 69 11.43 18.14 -8.33
N GLU A 70 10.54 18.95 -8.91
CA GLU A 70 9.28 19.39 -8.30
C GLU A 70 8.35 18.20 -7.98
N ALA A 71 8.45 17.11 -8.74
CA ALA A 71 7.64 15.90 -8.48
C ALA A 71 8.09 15.20 -7.19
N ARG A 72 9.39 15.20 -6.88
CA ARG A 72 9.92 14.62 -5.63
C ARG A 72 9.57 15.50 -4.43
N ASP A 73 9.62 16.82 -4.59
CA ASP A 73 9.23 17.77 -3.55
C ASP A 73 7.73 17.69 -3.24
N ALA A 74 6.89 17.63 -4.29
CA ALA A 74 5.45 17.42 -4.14
C ALA A 74 5.15 16.09 -3.43
N LEU A 75 5.81 14.99 -3.83
CA LEU A 75 5.66 13.70 -3.16
C LEU A 75 6.00 13.77 -1.67
N ALA A 76 7.12 14.42 -1.32
CA ALA A 76 7.54 14.58 0.07
C ALA A 76 6.52 15.40 0.88
N ALA A 77 5.98 16.47 0.30
CA ALA A 77 4.95 17.29 0.94
C ALA A 77 3.66 16.50 1.20
N GLU A 78 3.21 15.70 0.23
CA GLU A 78 2.00 14.89 0.38
C GLU A 78 2.17 13.77 1.42
N PHE A 79 3.34 13.12 1.48
CA PHE A 79 3.65 12.17 2.54
C PHE A 79 3.74 12.84 3.91
N ALA A 80 4.31 14.04 4.00
CA ALA A 80 4.33 14.82 5.24
C ALA A 80 2.92 15.27 5.67
N ALA A 81 1.99 15.46 4.73
CA ALA A 81 0.58 15.69 5.02
C ALA A 81 -0.15 14.43 5.50
N GLY A 82 0.43 13.24 5.27
CA GLY A 82 -0.18 11.95 5.61
C GLY A 82 -1.13 11.44 4.54
N ASN A 83 -0.98 11.92 3.30
CA ASN A 83 -1.79 11.48 2.19
C ASN A 83 -1.20 10.23 1.53
N ARG A 84 -2.07 9.37 1.00
CA ARG A 84 -1.65 8.22 0.22
C ARG A 84 -1.44 8.64 -1.23
N VAL A 85 -0.25 8.39 -1.76
CA VAL A 85 0.12 8.81 -3.12
C VAL A 85 0.38 7.61 -4.02
N VAL A 86 -0.10 7.68 -5.27
CA VAL A 86 0.18 6.72 -6.34
C VAL A 86 0.78 7.49 -7.51
N ALA A 87 1.93 7.06 -8.02
CA ALA A 87 2.49 7.65 -9.24
C ALA A 87 1.95 6.93 -10.47
N VAL A 88 1.76 7.70 -11.54
CA VAL A 88 1.37 7.19 -12.86
C VAL A 88 2.45 7.60 -13.87
N ALA A 89 2.90 6.64 -14.66
CA ALA A 89 3.88 6.87 -15.70
C ALA A 89 3.49 6.12 -16.97
N THR A 90 3.97 6.61 -18.12
CA THR A 90 3.67 6.00 -19.42
C THR A 90 4.93 5.84 -20.25
N ARG A 91 4.91 4.87 -21.18
CA ARG A 91 5.98 4.69 -22.16
C ARG A 91 5.40 4.21 -23.48
N PRO A 92 5.71 4.85 -24.62
CA PRO A 92 5.38 4.30 -25.92
C PRO A 92 6.06 2.95 -26.12
N VAL A 93 5.36 1.98 -26.72
CA VAL A 93 5.93 0.68 -27.07
C VAL A 93 5.72 0.39 -28.56
N ALA A 94 6.46 -0.59 -29.08
CA ALA A 94 6.34 -0.97 -30.49
C ALA A 94 4.90 -1.40 -30.82
N PRO A 95 4.34 -0.94 -31.97
CA PRO A 95 3.07 -1.44 -32.46
C PRO A 95 3.07 -2.96 -32.59
N GLY A 96 1.96 -3.60 -32.22
CA GLY A 96 1.81 -5.05 -32.29
C GLY A 96 2.30 -5.82 -31.06
N SER A 97 2.89 -5.15 -30.06
CA SER A 97 3.17 -5.76 -28.75
C SER A 97 1.92 -6.42 -28.17
N GLN A 98 2.06 -7.63 -27.61
CA GLN A 98 0.96 -8.45 -27.07
C GLN A 98 1.15 -8.85 -25.60
N ALA A 99 2.30 -8.57 -25.02
CA ALA A 99 2.67 -8.96 -23.66
C ALA A 99 3.38 -7.80 -22.96
N VAL A 100 3.47 -7.90 -21.63
CA VAL A 100 4.22 -6.99 -20.78
C VAL A 100 5.01 -7.82 -19.79
N GLU A 101 6.30 -7.58 -19.71
CA GLU A 101 7.21 -8.23 -18.76
C GLU A 101 7.76 -7.20 -17.74
N PRO A 102 8.25 -7.62 -16.56
CA PRO A 102 8.79 -6.70 -15.55
C PRO A 102 9.90 -5.76 -16.06
N GLU A 103 10.66 -6.19 -17.06
CA GLU A 103 11.72 -5.45 -17.73
C GLU A 103 11.17 -4.23 -18.50
N ASP A 104 9.92 -4.31 -18.97
CA ASP A 104 9.24 -3.23 -19.68
C ASP A 104 8.92 -2.02 -18.79
N GLU A 105 8.89 -2.20 -17.47
CA GLU A 105 8.62 -1.15 -16.48
C GLU A 105 9.86 -0.30 -16.19
N ARG A 106 10.61 0.07 -17.23
CA ARG A 106 11.81 0.92 -17.17
C ARG A 106 11.76 1.94 -18.31
N GLY A 107 12.45 3.07 -18.15
CA GLY A 107 12.46 4.13 -19.16
C GLY A 107 11.13 4.84 -19.29
N LEU A 108 10.35 4.90 -18.20
CA LEU A 108 9.01 5.47 -18.18
C LEU A 108 9.06 7.00 -18.16
N SER A 109 8.03 7.67 -18.65
CA SER A 109 7.85 9.12 -18.46
C SER A 109 6.78 9.34 -17.39
N LEU A 110 7.12 10.09 -16.34
CA LEU A 110 6.17 10.41 -15.27
C LEU A 110 5.01 11.24 -15.85
N ALA A 111 3.78 10.74 -15.71
CA ALA A 111 2.59 11.48 -16.09
C ALA A 111 2.08 12.35 -14.93
N GLY A 112 2.23 11.87 -13.69
CA GLY A 112 1.87 12.64 -12.51
C GLY A 112 1.67 11.80 -11.25
N LEU A 113 1.19 12.45 -10.20
CA LEU A 113 0.87 11.86 -8.90
C LEU A 113 -0.64 11.94 -8.65
N LEU A 114 -1.20 10.87 -8.13
CA LEU A 114 -2.57 10.79 -7.63
C LEU A 114 -2.53 10.77 -6.11
N VAL A 115 -3.25 11.70 -5.48
CA VAL A 115 -3.30 11.87 -4.02
C VAL A 115 -4.66 11.41 -3.52
N PHE A 116 -4.66 10.53 -2.54
CA PHE A 116 -5.84 9.97 -1.90
C PHE A 116 -5.81 10.29 -0.41
N LEU A 117 -6.95 10.77 0.09
CA LEU A 117 -7.16 10.99 1.51
C LEU A 117 -7.89 9.77 2.08
N ASP A 118 -7.28 9.16 3.09
CA ASP A 118 -7.88 8.07 3.87
C ASP A 118 -7.88 8.47 5.36
N PRO A 119 -8.83 9.34 5.77
CA PRO A 119 -8.84 9.86 7.12
C PRO A 119 -9.18 8.76 8.12
N PRO A 120 -8.53 8.72 9.30
CA PRO A 120 -8.93 7.82 10.37
C PRO A 120 -10.40 8.03 10.77
N LYS A 121 -11.03 6.96 11.27
CA LYS A 121 -12.37 7.06 11.84
C LYS A 121 -12.37 8.05 13.01
N ALA A 122 -13.45 8.83 13.15
CA ALA A 122 -13.57 9.86 14.17
C ALA A 122 -13.44 9.34 15.61
N ASP A 123 -13.77 8.07 15.83
CA ASP A 123 -13.69 7.38 17.12
C ASP A 123 -12.36 6.65 17.37
N ALA A 124 -11.46 6.57 16.37
CA ALA A 124 -10.22 5.80 16.44
C ALA A 124 -9.34 6.22 17.61
N ALA A 125 -9.12 7.52 17.79
CA ALA A 125 -8.31 8.04 18.90
C ALA A 125 -8.89 7.68 20.27
N THR A 126 -10.22 7.68 20.40
CA THR A 126 -10.91 7.29 21.64
C THR A 126 -10.75 5.80 21.91
N ALA A 127 -10.88 4.95 20.89
CA ALA A 127 -10.68 3.51 21.00
C ALA A 127 -9.24 3.18 21.41
N LEU A 128 -8.24 3.82 20.80
CA LEU A 128 -6.83 3.63 21.13
C LEU A 128 -6.49 4.03 22.57
N ARG A 129 -7.03 5.16 23.05
CA ARG A 129 -6.89 5.55 24.47
C ARG A 129 -7.49 4.52 25.43
N ARG A 130 -8.64 3.94 25.08
CA ARG A 130 -9.29 2.90 25.91
C ARG A 130 -8.45 1.63 25.95
N LEU A 131 -7.90 1.19 24.81
CA LEU A 131 -7.00 0.03 24.75
C LEU A 131 -5.75 0.26 25.58
N SER A 132 -5.12 1.43 25.45
CA SER A 132 -3.97 1.83 26.26
C SER A 132 -4.29 1.83 27.76
N GLY A 133 -5.45 2.37 28.17
CA GLY A 133 -5.92 2.34 29.57
C GLY A 133 -6.18 0.94 30.14
N LEU A 134 -6.34 -0.06 29.27
CA LEU A 134 -6.44 -1.48 29.65
C LEU A 134 -5.08 -2.19 29.66
N GLY A 135 -3.98 -1.48 29.37
CA GLY A 135 -2.64 -2.07 29.26
C GLY A 135 -2.42 -2.83 27.95
N ILE A 136 -3.28 -2.64 26.94
CA ILE A 136 -3.16 -3.29 25.63
C ILE A 136 -2.26 -2.42 24.74
N ALA A 137 -1.11 -2.96 24.37
CA ALA A 137 -0.21 -2.33 23.40
C ALA A 137 -0.79 -2.47 21.98
N VAL A 138 -0.94 -1.35 21.27
CA VAL A 138 -1.42 -1.35 19.88
C VAL A 138 -0.24 -1.18 18.93
N LYS A 139 -0.19 -2.00 17.89
CA LYS A 139 0.77 -1.93 16.79
C LYS A 139 0.02 -1.77 15.48
N VAL A 140 0.56 -0.98 14.57
CA VAL A 140 0.00 -0.71 13.24
C VAL A 140 0.85 -1.43 12.20
N VAL A 141 0.22 -2.26 11.38
CA VAL A 141 0.89 -3.03 10.32
C VAL A 141 0.20 -2.73 8.99
N THR A 142 0.84 -1.93 8.13
CA THR A 142 0.23 -1.37 6.92
C THR A 142 1.11 -1.52 5.67
N GLY A 143 0.47 -1.48 4.50
CA GLY A 143 1.12 -1.36 3.20
C GLY A 143 1.46 0.09 2.80
N ASP A 144 1.09 1.08 3.61
CA ASP A 144 1.37 2.49 3.35
C ASP A 144 2.86 2.83 3.59
N ASN A 145 3.24 4.03 3.14
CA ASN A 145 4.56 4.59 3.41
C ASN A 145 4.74 4.87 4.92
N ALA A 146 5.96 4.68 5.42
CA ALA A 146 6.30 4.85 6.83
C ALA A 146 5.98 6.25 7.37
N ALA A 147 6.25 7.31 6.59
CA ALA A 147 5.99 8.68 6.99
C ALA A 147 4.49 8.95 7.18
N VAL A 148 3.67 8.46 6.24
CA VAL A 148 2.20 8.56 6.28
C VAL A 148 1.65 7.82 7.49
N ALA A 149 2.02 6.55 7.64
CA ALA A 149 1.56 5.71 8.75
C ALA A 149 1.96 6.29 10.11
N ALA A 150 3.21 6.73 10.25
CA ALA A 150 3.70 7.34 11.48
C ALA A 150 2.99 8.65 11.81
N LYS A 151 2.67 9.48 10.80
CA LYS A 151 1.88 10.69 11.02
C LYS A 151 0.47 10.37 11.49
N VAL A 152 -0.24 9.46 10.82
CA VAL A 152 -1.58 9.04 11.23
C VAL A 152 -1.58 8.50 12.66
N CYS A 153 -0.57 7.70 13.02
CA CYS A 153 -0.40 7.20 14.39
C CYS A 153 -0.21 8.33 15.41
N ARG A 154 0.64 9.32 15.10
CA ARG A 154 0.83 10.50 15.96
C ARG A 154 -0.44 11.32 16.13
N ASP A 155 -1.15 11.58 15.03
CA ASP A 155 -2.42 12.32 15.03
C ASP A 155 -3.49 11.62 15.90
N LEU A 156 -3.40 10.29 16.02
CA LEU A 156 -4.26 9.46 16.87
C LEU A 156 -3.75 9.27 18.31
N GLY A 157 -2.58 9.81 18.66
CA GLY A 157 -2.01 9.74 20.01
C GLY A 157 -1.17 8.49 20.31
N LEU A 158 -0.69 7.78 19.28
CA LEU A 158 0.30 6.70 19.43
C LEU A 158 1.71 7.31 19.40
N THR A 159 2.19 7.81 20.54
CA THR A 159 3.35 8.71 20.62
C THR A 159 4.73 8.05 20.70
N ASP A 160 4.82 6.73 20.92
CA ASP A 160 6.10 6.00 21.03
C ASP A 160 6.49 5.30 19.71
N ALA A 161 6.26 5.96 18.58
CA ALA A 161 6.23 5.34 17.27
C ALA A 161 7.63 5.14 16.65
N GLY A 162 8.40 4.18 17.18
CA GLY A 162 9.40 3.51 16.35
C GLY A 162 8.71 2.94 15.10
N ALA A 163 9.27 3.21 13.92
CA ALA A 163 8.76 2.72 12.65
C ALA A 163 9.78 1.78 12.02
N MET A 164 9.28 0.72 11.38
CA MET A 164 10.07 -0.26 10.65
C MET A 164 9.37 -0.57 9.33
N THR A 165 10.15 -0.80 8.28
CA THR A 165 9.67 -1.20 6.96
C THR A 165 9.62 -2.72 6.84
N GLY A 166 8.79 -3.25 5.93
CA GLY A 166 8.78 -4.67 5.61
C GLY A 166 10.18 -5.19 5.21
N SER A 167 10.93 -4.42 4.43
CA SER A 167 12.31 -4.76 4.07
C SER A 167 13.25 -4.87 5.27
N GLU A 168 13.09 -4.02 6.29
CA GLU A 168 13.88 -4.14 7.52
C GLU A 168 13.48 -5.40 8.30
N VAL A 169 12.18 -5.70 8.39
CA VAL A 169 11.67 -6.94 9.02
C VAL A 169 12.30 -8.17 8.35
N ASP A 170 12.39 -8.18 7.03
CA ASP A 170 12.93 -9.32 6.27
C ASP A 170 14.42 -9.56 6.51
N THR A 171 15.17 -8.53 6.94
CA THR A 171 16.61 -8.67 7.26
C THR A 171 16.89 -9.24 8.65
N LEU A 172 15.91 -9.19 9.55
CA LEU A 172 16.08 -9.66 10.93
C LEU A 172 15.82 -11.16 11.03
N ASP A 173 16.52 -11.85 11.92
CA ASP A 173 16.10 -13.17 12.39
C ASP A 173 14.92 -13.06 13.38
N ASP A 174 14.34 -14.20 13.77
CA ASP A 174 13.14 -14.19 14.62
C ASP A 174 13.38 -13.64 16.04
N ALA A 175 14.60 -13.79 16.58
CA ALA A 175 14.94 -13.28 17.92
C ALA A 175 15.16 -11.76 17.87
N GLN A 176 15.84 -11.29 16.84
CA GLN A 176 16.03 -9.86 16.56
C GLN A 176 14.70 -9.18 16.26
N LEU A 177 13.84 -9.82 15.46
CA LEU A 177 12.50 -9.31 15.16
C LEU A 177 11.65 -9.22 16.42
N ALA A 178 11.68 -10.23 17.28
CA ALA A 178 11.00 -10.20 18.57
C ALA A 178 11.41 -9.00 19.44
N GLU A 179 12.72 -8.76 19.57
CA GLU A 179 13.23 -7.59 20.31
C GLU A 179 12.83 -6.28 19.63
N ALA A 180 12.97 -6.19 18.31
CA ALA A 180 12.60 -5.00 17.55
C ALA A 180 11.12 -4.66 17.72
N ILE A 181 10.23 -5.67 17.68
CA ILE A 181 8.80 -5.46 17.84
C ILE A 181 8.50 -4.76 19.17
N THR A 182 9.21 -5.04 20.27
CA THR A 182 8.98 -4.37 21.55
C THR A 182 9.11 -2.84 21.49
N ARG A 183 9.97 -2.33 20.60
CA ARG A 183 10.26 -0.89 20.41
C ARG A 183 9.59 -0.29 19.16
N THR A 184 8.91 -1.11 18.37
CA THR A 184 8.27 -0.69 17.12
C THR A 184 6.75 -0.68 17.26
N THR A 185 6.16 0.45 16.90
CA THR A 185 4.70 0.64 16.87
C THR A 185 4.17 0.57 15.44
N VAL A 186 4.93 1.04 14.45
CA VAL A 186 4.49 1.12 13.06
C VAL A 186 5.35 0.23 12.18
N PHE A 187 4.71 -0.72 11.51
CA PHE A 187 5.29 -1.52 10.45
C PHE A 187 4.68 -1.08 9.11
N ALA A 188 5.49 -0.53 8.24
CA ALA A 188 5.07 0.08 6.98
C ALA A 188 5.59 -0.72 5.77
N ARG A 189 4.92 -0.59 4.61
CA ARG A 189 5.24 -1.35 3.38
C ARG A 189 5.37 -2.87 3.63
N VAL A 190 4.53 -3.43 4.48
CA VAL A 190 4.62 -4.85 4.90
C VAL A 190 3.86 -5.74 3.92
N SER A 191 4.49 -6.82 3.46
CA SER A 191 3.85 -7.87 2.65
C SER A 191 2.92 -8.74 3.52
N PRO A 192 1.92 -9.43 2.94
CA PRO A 192 1.07 -10.36 3.68
C PRO A 192 1.84 -11.38 4.53
N GLU A 193 2.95 -11.91 3.99
CA GLU A 193 3.82 -12.88 4.65
C GLU A 193 4.55 -12.24 5.84
N ALA A 194 5.09 -11.03 5.66
CA ALA A 194 5.74 -10.31 6.74
C ALA A 194 4.76 -9.93 7.86
N LYS A 195 3.48 -9.67 7.55
CA LYS A 195 2.43 -9.46 8.58
C LYS A 195 2.29 -10.70 9.46
N ALA A 196 2.14 -11.88 8.85
CA ALA A 196 2.03 -13.14 9.58
C ALA A 196 3.29 -13.43 10.41
N ARG A 197 4.46 -13.13 9.86
CA ARG A 197 5.75 -13.28 10.57
C ARG A 197 5.83 -12.39 11.82
N ILE A 198 5.41 -11.12 11.73
CA ILE A 198 5.35 -10.20 12.88
C ILE A 198 4.42 -10.76 13.97
N VAL A 199 3.24 -11.26 13.60
CA VAL A 199 2.28 -11.87 14.53
C VAL A 199 2.89 -13.09 15.22
N HIS A 200 3.51 -13.99 14.46
CA HIS A 200 4.18 -15.18 15.01
C HIS A 200 5.33 -14.82 15.96
N ALA A 201 6.18 -13.87 15.58
CA ALA A 201 7.29 -13.42 16.41
C ALA A 201 6.78 -12.81 17.73
N GLN A 202 5.77 -11.94 17.68
CA GLN A 202 5.19 -11.36 18.90
C GLN A 202 4.57 -12.44 19.81
N ARG A 203 3.79 -13.35 19.23
CA ARG A 203 3.10 -14.43 19.95
C ARG A 203 4.08 -15.36 20.68
N ARG A 204 5.24 -15.66 20.08
CA ARG A 204 6.29 -16.46 20.73
C ARG A 204 7.00 -15.72 21.86
N SER A 205 7.01 -14.39 21.82
CA SER A 205 7.96 -13.59 22.56
C SER A 205 7.42 -12.94 23.82
N HIS A 206 6.12 -12.66 23.95
CA HIS A 206 5.36 -12.47 25.21
C HIS A 206 3.93 -11.96 24.89
N GLY A 207 2.91 -12.69 25.35
CA GLY A 207 1.50 -12.26 25.38
C GLY A 207 0.64 -12.78 24.22
N GLY A 208 -0.67 -12.90 24.48
CA GLY A 208 -1.65 -13.22 23.45
C GLY A 208 -1.79 -12.07 22.44
N VAL A 209 -1.84 -12.40 21.16
CA VAL A 209 -1.95 -11.43 20.07
C VAL A 209 -3.39 -11.42 19.54
N ALA A 210 -4.02 -10.25 19.56
CA ALA A 210 -5.22 -10.01 18.77
C ALA A 210 -4.85 -9.27 17.49
N PHE A 211 -5.37 -9.72 16.34
CA PHE A 211 -5.13 -9.09 15.05
C PHE A 211 -6.46 -8.60 14.46
N LEU A 212 -6.53 -7.31 14.11
CA LEU A 212 -7.66 -6.72 13.42
C LEU A 212 -7.32 -6.56 11.93
N GLY A 213 -8.13 -7.15 11.05
CA GLY A 213 -7.93 -7.08 9.60
C GLY A 213 -9.26 -7.07 8.85
N ASP A 214 -9.23 -6.64 7.60
CA ASP A 214 -10.43 -6.53 6.76
C ASP A 214 -10.26 -7.09 5.34
N GLY A 215 -9.02 -7.39 4.93
CA GLY A 215 -8.69 -7.80 3.57
C GLY A 215 -8.08 -9.19 3.46
N VAL A 216 -8.04 -9.70 2.23
CA VAL A 216 -7.35 -10.95 1.87
C VAL A 216 -5.87 -10.92 2.30
N ASN A 217 -5.24 -9.75 2.25
CA ASN A 217 -3.85 -9.54 2.67
C ASN A 217 -3.62 -9.76 4.17
N ASP A 218 -4.67 -9.78 4.96
CA ASP A 218 -4.62 -9.97 6.41
C ASP A 218 -4.97 -11.41 6.83
N ALA A 219 -5.45 -12.26 5.91
CA ALA A 219 -5.94 -13.59 6.21
C ALA A 219 -4.89 -14.47 6.92
N LEU A 220 -3.63 -14.41 6.47
CA LEU A 220 -2.53 -15.15 7.09
C LEU A 220 -2.26 -14.67 8.52
N ALA A 221 -2.31 -13.36 8.74
CA ALA A 221 -2.06 -12.76 10.05
C ALA A 221 -3.23 -12.98 11.02
N LEU A 222 -4.47 -12.92 10.53
CA LEU A 222 -5.68 -13.25 11.28
C LEU A 222 -5.63 -14.68 11.80
N HIS A 223 -5.30 -15.64 10.93
CA HIS A 223 -5.18 -17.04 11.31
C HIS A 223 -4.02 -17.32 12.27
N ALA A 224 -2.92 -16.56 12.16
CA ALA A 224 -1.74 -16.72 13.01
C ALA A 224 -1.93 -16.20 14.46
N ALA A 225 -2.85 -15.26 14.64
CA ALA A 225 -3.14 -14.59 15.91
C ALA A 225 -3.83 -15.52 16.91
N ASP A 226 -3.77 -15.19 18.20
CA ASP A 226 -4.56 -15.90 19.23
C ASP A 226 -6.04 -15.50 19.17
N VAL A 227 -6.32 -14.26 18.72
CA VAL A 227 -7.66 -13.76 18.44
C VAL A 227 -7.66 -13.02 17.10
N GLY A 228 -8.30 -13.58 16.09
CA GLY A 228 -8.61 -12.88 14.84
C GLY A 228 -9.85 -11.99 15.03
N ILE A 229 -9.79 -10.75 14.54
CA ILE A 229 -10.92 -9.82 14.55
C ILE A 229 -11.14 -9.35 13.13
N SER A 230 -12.23 -9.80 12.52
CA SER A 230 -12.70 -9.29 11.23
C SER A 230 -13.78 -8.23 11.45
N VAL A 231 -13.84 -7.26 10.54
CA VAL A 231 -14.95 -6.28 10.48
C VAL A 231 -16.09 -6.83 9.61
N ASP A 232 -17.31 -6.32 9.84
CA ASP A 232 -18.49 -6.77 9.08
C ASP A 232 -18.41 -6.44 7.58
N SER A 233 -17.65 -5.39 7.23
CA SER A 233 -17.37 -5.01 5.84
C SER A 233 -16.18 -5.76 5.21
N ALA A 234 -15.57 -6.71 5.92
CA ALA A 234 -14.39 -7.41 5.44
C ALA A 234 -14.70 -8.41 4.32
N THR A 235 -13.65 -8.80 3.59
CA THR A 235 -13.75 -9.88 2.58
C THR A 235 -14.13 -11.21 3.22
N ASP A 236 -14.83 -12.08 2.50
CA ASP A 236 -15.25 -13.40 3.01
C ASP A 236 -14.07 -14.22 3.54
N VAL A 237 -12.92 -14.15 2.84
CA VAL A 237 -11.68 -14.82 3.27
C VAL A 237 -11.17 -14.31 4.63
N ALA A 238 -11.27 -13.00 4.89
CA ALA A 238 -10.86 -12.43 6.16
C ALA A 238 -11.85 -12.80 7.30
N LYS A 239 -13.13 -12.92 6.98
CA LYS A 239 -14.16 -13.37 7.94
C LYS A 239 -13.99 -14.85 8.31
N ASP A 240 -13.70 -15.70 7.34
CA ASP A 240 -13.46 -17.13 7.57
C ASP A 240 -12.13 -17.38 8.33
N ALA A 241 -11.17 -16.48 8.20
CA ALA A 241 -9.84 -16.58 8.84
C ALA A 241 -9.80 -16.05 10.28
N ALA A 242 -10.81 -15.27 10.71
CA ALA A 242 -10.90 -14.65 12.04
C ALA A 242 -11.70 -15.52 13.02
#